data_AF-A0A926CT12-F1
#
_entry.id   AF-A0A926CT12-F1
#
_cell.length_a   1.000
_cell.length_b   1.000
_cell.length_c   1.000
_cell.angle_alpha   90.00
_cell.angle_beta   90.00
_cell.angle_gamma   90.00
#
_symmetry.space_group_name_H-M   'P 1'
#
loop_
_entity.id
_entity.type
_entity.pdbx_description
1 polymer ?
#
loop_
_entity_poly.entity_id
_entity_poly.type
_entity_poly.pdbx_seq_one_letter_code
_entity_poly.pdbx_strand_id
1 'polypeptide(L)'
;MPVQGQQELDSDWLKLFDLYMTQYSPKTTIFNCTSRNLEYILTDIGEGAGIPFKLSFEVMRWTCAVRDFRAGLEENHIRQKLGLSEISWHETGGKIRKLVEMQTKVQE
;
A
#
# COMPACT_ATOMS: atom_id res chain seq x y z
N MET A 1 -0.76 -26.89 2.10
CA MET A 1 -1.86 -25.92 1.96
C MET A 1 -1.23 -24.56 1.68
N PRO A 2 -1.62 -23.82 0.64
CA PRO A 2 -1.07 -22.49 0.41
C PRO A 2 -1.59 -21.58 1.52
N VAL A 3 -0.67 -20.89 2.19
CA VAL A 3 -0.99 -19.91 3.22
C VAL A 3 -1.64 -18.73 2.49
N GLN A 4 -2.96 -18.57 2.62
CA GLN A 4 -3.64 -17.40 2.05
C GLN A 4 -3.11 -16.15 2.76
N GLY A 5 -2.47 -15.23 2.01
CA GLY A 5 -1.98 -13.96 2.54
C GLY A 5 -0.46 -13.74 2.56
N GLN A 6 0.34 -14.58 1.90
CA GLN A 6 1.78 -14.31 1.75
C GLN A 6 2.04 -13.31 0.63
N GLN A 7 2.61 -12.15 0.97
CA GLN A 7 3.04 -11.14 0.00
C GLN A 7 4.56 -11.22 -0.15
N GLU A 8 5.04 -11.25 -1.39
CA GLU A 8 6.46 -11.10 -1.65
C GLU A 8 6.89 -9.67 -1.27
N LEU A 9 7.93 -9.58 -0.46
CA LEU A 9 8.53 -8.31 -0.06
C LEU A 9 9.88 -8.19 -0.75
N ASP A 10 10.19 -6.98 -1.21
CA ASP A 10 11.54 -6.65 -1.66
C ASP A 10 12.54 -6.96 -0.53
N SER A 11 13.68 -7.56 -0.88
CA SER A 11 14.78 -7.85 0.03
C SER A 11 15.25 -6.63 0.84
N ASP A 12 15.10 -5.41 0.31
CA ASP A 12 15.44 -4.19 1.02
C ASP A 12 14.55 -3.96 2.26
N TRP A 13 13.34 -4.53 2.31
CA TRP A 13 12.50 -4.51 3.52
C TRP A 13 13.12 -5.28 4.68
N LEU A 14 13.84 -6.36 4.42
CA LEU A 14 14.51 -7.13 5.48
C LEU A 14 15.61 -6.29 6.12
N LYS A 15 16.38 -5.55 5.32
CA LYS A 15 17.41 -4.63 5.84
C LYS A 15 16.79 -3.54 6.72
N LEU A 16 15.68 -2.95 6.28
CA LEU A 16 14.98 -1.93 7.06
C LEU A 16 14.39 -2.49 8.36
N PHE A 17 13.87 -3.72 8.30
CA PHE A 17 13.35 -4.42 9.47
C PHE A 17 14.46 -4.69 10.50
N ASP A 18 15.63 -5.15 10.07
CA ASP A 18 16.76 -5.39 10.98
C ASP A 18 17.23 -4.09 11.67
N LEU A 19 17.27 -2.98 10.93
CA LEU A 19 17.55 -1.65 11.49
C LEU A 19 16.48 -1.25 12.51
N TYR A 20 15.21 -1.47 12.20
CA TYR A 20 14.10 -1.19 13.11
C TYR A 20 14.20 -2.01 14.41
N MET A 21 14.49 -3.32 14.29
CA MET A 21 14.66 -4.21 15.43
C MET A 21 15.85 -3.80 16.30
N THR A 22 16.95 -3.36 15.68
CA THR A 22 18.12 -2.83 16.40
C THR A 22 17.79 -1.55 17.15
N GLN A 23 17.04 -0.63 16.53
CA GLN A 23 16.73 0.67 17.10
C GLN A 23 15.69 0.60 18.23
N TYR A 24 14.64 -0.21 18.07
CA TYR A 24 13.48 -0.20 18.97
C TYR A 24 13.34 -1.46 19.83
N SER A 25 13.99 -2.57 19.47
CA SER A 25 13.99 -3.85 20.19
C SER A 25 12.60 -4.28 20.72
N PRO A 26 11.57 -4.32 19.85
CA PRO A 26 10.21 -4.70 20.26
C PRO A 26 10.20 -6.16 20.76
N LYS A 27 9.49 -6.42 21.85
CA LYS A 27 9.48 -7.75 22.50
C LYS A 27 8.30 -8.63 22.10
N THR A 28 7.15 -8.03 21.84
CA THR A 28 5.88 -8.77 21.62
C THR A 28 5.17 -8.31 20.34
N THR A 29 4.97 -7.01 20.19
CA THR A 29 4.34 -6.40 19.01
C THR A 29 5.39 -5.63 18.22
N ILE A 30 5.58 -5.99 16.94
CA ILE A 30 6.56 -5.36 16.06
C ILE A 30 6.33 -3.85 16.00
N PHE A 31 5.10 -3.40 15.70
CA PHE A 31 4.74 -1.99 15.69
C PHE A 31 3.77 -1.69 16.85
N ASN A 32 4.30 -1.22 17.99
CA ASN A 32 3.47 -0.80 19.12
C ASN A 32 2.99 0.66 18.96
N CYS A 33 2.34 0.96 17.83
CA CYS A 33 1.84 2.28 17.48
C CYS A 33 0.31 2.28 17.51
N THR A 34 -0.29 3.39 17.94
CA THR A 34 -1.74 3.61 17.77
C THR A 34 -2.03 4.07 16.35
N SER A 35 -3.26 3.89 15.86
CA SER A 35 -3.68 4.40 14.54
C SER A 35 -3.40 5.90 14.40
N ARG A 36 -3.62 6.67 15.46
CA ARG A 36 -3.33 8.11 15.47
C ARG A 36 -1.84 8.42 15.32
N ASN A 37 -0.97 7.65 15.99
CA ASN A 37 0.48 7.84 15.87
C ASN A 37 0.96 7.56 14.44
N LEU A 38 0.41 6.52 13.79
CA LEU A 38 0.72 6.21 12.40
C LEU A 38 0.24 7.31 11.44
N GLU A 39 -0.93 7.90 11.68
CA GLU A 39 -1.43 9.04 10.90
C GLU A 39 -0.54 10.27 11.03
N TYR A 40 -0.01 10.57 12.23
CA TYR A 40 0.95 11.66 12.40
C TYR A 40 2.25 11.42 11.66
N ILE A 41 2.84 10.23 11.83
CA ILE A 41 4.06 9.84 11.10
C ILE A 41 3.85 9.98 9.59
N LEU A 42 2.69 9.53 9.08
CA LEU A 42 2.38 9.62 7.67
C LEU A 42 2.19 11.06 7.18
N THR A 43 1.61 11.92 8.01
CA THR A 43 1.45 13.34 7.72
C THR A 43 2.82 14.02 7.61
N ASP A 44 3.70 13.79 8.59
CA ASP A 44 5.06 14.36 8.60
C ASP A 44 5.88 13.90 7.39
N ILE A 45 5.76 12.62 7.00
CA ILE A 45 6.39 12.08 5.78
C ILE A 45 5.83 12.78 4.53
N GLY A 46 4.52 12.99 4.46
CA GLY A 46 3.87 13.65 3.33
C GLY A 46 4.32 15.11 3.18
N GLU A 47 4.37 15.84 4.28
CA GLU A 47 4.86 17.23 4.32
C GLU A 47 6.34 17.31 3.96
N GLY A 48 7.18 16.44 4.54
CA GLY A 48 8.61 16.36 4.23
C GLY A 48 8.92 15.99 2.78
N ALA A 49 8.03 15.23 2.13
CA ALA A 49 8.12 14.88 0.72
C ALA A 49 7.51 15.94 -0.23
N GLY A 50 6.92 17.03 0.31
CA GLY A 50 6.30 18.09 -0.48
C GLY A 50 5.01 17.68 -1.18
N ILE A 51 4.27 16.70 -0.64
CA ILE A 51 3.00 16.25 -1.23
C ILE A 51 1.93 17.33 -0.99
N PRO A 52 1.27 17.85 -2.04
CA PRO A 52 0.41 19.04 -1.92
C PRO A 52 -0.95 18.77 -1.28
N PHE A 53 -1.21 17.54 -0.84
CA PHE A 53 -2.45 17.12 -0.22
C PHE A 53 -2.15 16.20 0.96
N LYS A 54 -3.13 16.00 1.84
CA LYS A 54 -2.98 15.12 3.00
C LYS A 54 -2.75 13.67 2.56
N LEU A 55 -1.54 13.16 2.77
CA LEU A 55 -1.23 11.75 2.56
C LEU A 55 -1.98 10.89 3.59
N SER A 56 -2.64 9.82 3.13
CA SER A 56 -3.38 8.89 3.99
C SER A 56 -3.09 7.44 3.60
N PHE A 57 -3.33 6.51 4.53
CA PHE A 57 -3.16 5.08 4.25
C PHE A 57 -4.08 4.60 3.12
N GLU A 58 -5.27 5.19 2.99
CA GLU A 58 -6.16 4.91 1.87
C GLU A 58 -5.52 5.33 0.54
N VAL A 59 -4.96 6.54 0.44
CA VAL A 59 -4.28 7.00 -0.78
C VAL A 59 -3.11 6.07 -1.13
N MET A 60 -2.30 5.67 -0.14
CA MET A 60 -1.20 4.72 -0.38
C MET A 60 -1.71 3.37 -0.89
N ARG A 61 -2.81 2.86 -0.32
CA ARG A 61 -3.40 1.58 -0.72
C ARG A 61 -3.96 1.62 -2.15
N TRP A 62 -4.63 2.70 -2.52
CA TRP A 62 -5.07 2.95 -3.90
C TRP A 62 -3.90 3.08 -4.86
N THR A 63 -2.85 3.83 -4.47
CA THR A 63 -1.64 4.02 -5.28
C THR A 63 -0.96 2.67 -5.55
N CYS A 64 -0.87 1.81 -4.54
CA CYS A 64 -0.35 0.45 -4.68
C CYS A 64 -1.17 -0.37 -5.69
N ALA A 65 -2.51 -0.40 -5.54
CA ALA A 65 -3.37 -1.17 -6.43
C ALA A 65 -3.34 -0.67 -7.89
N VAL A 66 -3.28 0.65 -8.09
CA VAL A 66 -3.14 1.27 -9.43
C VAL A 66 -1.79 0.90 -10.06
N ARG A 67 -0.70 0.90 -9.28
CA ARG A 67 0.63 0.48 -9.76
C ARG A 67 0.66 -1.01 -10.13
N ASP A 68 0.07 -1.87 -9.31
CA ASP A 68 -0.02 -3.30 -9.58
C ASP A 68 -0.82 -3.57 -10.86
N PHE A 69 -1.98 -2.93 -11.03
CA PHE A 69 -2.80 -3.07 -12.24
C PHE A 69 -2.05 -2.59 -13.47
N ARG A 70 -1.36 -1.45 -13.39
CA ARG A 70 -0.53 -0.92 -14.47
C ARG A 70 0.65 -1.82 -14.82
N ALA A 71 1.19 -2.54 -13.84
CA ALA A 71 2.24 -3.54 -14.04
C ALA A 71 1.71 -4.87 -14.64
N GLY A 72 0.41 -4.97 -14.90
CA GLY A 72 -0.20 -6.15 -15.52
C GLY A 72 -0.50 -7.28 -14.54
N LEU A 73 -0.55 -7.01 -13.23
CA LEU A 73 -0.97 -8.03 -12.25
C LEU A 73 -2.45 -8.38 -12.44
N GLU A 74 -2.77 -9.65 -12.26
CA GLU A 74 -4.14 -10.17 -12.36
C GLU A 74 -5.10 -9.47 -11.38
N GLU A 75 -6.29 -9.08 -11.86
CA GLU A 75 -7.28 -8.35 -11.06
C GLU A 75 -7.68 -9.08 -9.78
N ASN A 76 -7.83 -10.41 -9.85
CA ASN A 76 -8.15 -11.23 -8.69
C ASN A 76 -7.05 -11.20 -7.63
N HIS A 77 -5.79 -11.08 -8.04
CA HIS A 77 -4.66 -10.95 -7.11
C HIS A 77 -4.72 -9.60 -6.39
N ILE A 78 -4.95 -8.51 -7.14
CA ILE A 78 -5.09 -7.15 -6.58
C ILE A 78 -6.28 -7.07 -5.63
N ARG A 79 -7.42 -7.67 -5.99
CA ARG A 79 -8.61 -7.77 -5.13
C ARG A 79 -8.30 -8.42 -3.79
N GLN A 80 -7.61 -9.57 -3.83
CA GLN A 80 -7.23 -10.31 -2.63
C GLN A 80 -6.25 -9.50 -1.76
N LYS A 81 -5.26 -8.85 -2.37
CA LYS A 81 -4.30 -7.95 -1.69
C LYS A 81 -5.00 -6.76 -1.01
N LEU A 82 -6.06 -6.24 -1.61
CA LEU A 82 -6.91 -5.20 -1.00
C LEU A 82 -7.86 -5.75 0.07
N GLY A 83 -8.00 -7.07 0.19
CA GLY A 83 -8.94 -7.69 1.12
C GLY A 83 -10.40 -7.44 0.77
N LEU A 84 -10.71 -7.27 -0.52
CA LEU A 84 -12.05 -6.93 -0.98
C LEU A 84 -12.85 -8.18 -1.39
N SER A 85 -14.15 -8.15 -1.08
CA SER A 85 -15.12 -9.10 -1.65
C SER A 85 -15.24 -8.89 -3.16
N GLU A 86 -15.78 -9.89 -3.89
CA GLU A 86 -16.07 -9.73 -5.33
C GLU A 86 -17.06 -8.60 -5.60
N ILE A 87 -18.05 -8.41 -4.72
CA ILE A 87 -19.04 -7.33 -4.84
C ILE A 87 -18.35 -5.97 -4.71
N SER A 88 -17.51 -5.79 -3.68
CA SER A 88 -16.76 -4.53 -3.47
C SER A 88 -15.72 -4.28 -4.56
N TRP A 89 -15.22 -5.35 -5.19
CA TRP A 89 -14.26 -5.24 -6.30
C TRP A 89 -14.89 -4.63 -7.55
N HIS A 90 -16.16 -4.90 -7.84
CA HIS A 90 -16.79 -4.40 -9.05
C HIS A 90 -16.65 -2.87 -9.20
N GLU A 91 -16.90 -2.13 -8.11
CA GLU A 91 -16.72 -0.68 -8.08
C GLU A 91 -15.24 -0.28 -8.01
N THR A 92 -14.48 -0.89 -7.10
CA THR A 92 -13.07 -0.53 -6.86
C THR A 92 -12.19 -0.78 -8.08
N GLY A 93 -12.30 -1.95 -8.69
CA GLY A 93 -11.60 -2.32 -9.91
C GLY A 93 -11.96 -1.41 -11.09
N GLY A 94 -13.23 -1.01 -11.20
CA GLY A 94 -13.66 -0.02 -12.20
C GLY A 94 -12.95 1.33 -12.04
N LYS A 95 -12.81 1.82 -10.80
CA LYS A 95 -12.06 3.05 -10.49
C LYS A 95 -10.57 2.90 -10.79
N ILE A 96 -9.96 1.76 -10.43
CA ILE A 96 -8.53 1.48 -10.71
C ILE A 96 -8.26 1.51 -12.23
N ARG A 97 -9.08 0.81 -13.03
CA ARG A 97 -8.95 0.80 -14.50
C ARG A 97 -8.99 2.21 -15.07
N LYS A 98 -10.00 2.99 -14.67
CA LYS A 98 -10.16 4.38 -15.11
C LYS A 98 -8.96 5.26 -14.73
N LEU A 99 -8.39 5.08 -13.53
CA LEU A 99 -7.20 5.82 -13.10
C LEU A 99 -5.97 5.47 -13.93
N VAL A 100 -5.77 4.18 -14.26
CA VAL A 100 -4.66 3.78 -15.13
C VAL A 100 -4.83 4.33 -16.54
N GLU A 101 -6.04 4.25 -17.12
CA GLU A 101 -6.34 4.87 -18.43
C GLU A 101 -6.05 6.37 -18.45
N MET A 102 -6.41 7.10 -17.39
CA MET A 102 -6.11 8.53 -17.26
C MET A 102 -4.62 8.81 -17.18
N GLN A 103 -3.85 7.99 -16.46
CA GLN A 103 -2.39 8.16 -16.36
C GLN A 103 -1.66 7.88 -17.67
N THR A 104 -2.13 6.94 -18.47
CA THR A 104 -1.54 6.65 -19.79
C THR A 104 -1.76 7.82 -20.75
N LYS A 105 -2.96 8.43 -20.76
CA LYS A 105 -3.28 9.58 -21.63
C LYS A 105 -2.52 10.86 -21.30
N VAL A 106 -2.01 11.00 -20.08
CA VAL A 106 -1.22 12.18 -19.67
C VAL A 106 0.26 12.05 -20.09
N GLN A 107 0.71 10.85 -20.49
CA GLN A 107 2.08 10.58 -20.92
C GLN A 107 2.26 10.61 -22.46
N GLU A 108 1.17 10.76 -23.22
CA GLU A 108 1.16 10.96 -24.68
C GLU A 108 1.05 12.46 -25.02
#